data_AF-A0A550H6N6-F1
#
_entry.id   AF-A0A550H6N6-F1
#
_cell.length_a   1.000
_cell.length_b   1.000
_cell.length_c   1.000
_cell.angle_alpha   90.00
_cell.angle_beta   90.00
_cell.angle_gamma   90.00
#
_symmetry.space_group_name_H-M   'P 1'
#
loop_
_entity.id
_entity.type
_entity.pdbx_description
1 polymer ?
#
loop_
_entity_poly.entity_id
_entity_poly.type
_entity_poly.pdbx_seq_one_letter_code
_entity_poly.pdbx_strand_id
1 'polypeptide(L)'
;MRIMEIEKKLHSIENDPKFREMKDNLKTLESNVIGSRHVRIGTPENLDQMVELRRNSEEMDSLIQRYKDGVEKYQIRIDQLSKEKQQLQKELFPIR
;
A
#
# COMPACT_ATOMS: atom_id res chain seq x y z
N MET A 1 -23.54 12.30 -6.89
CA MET A 1 -23.83 11.69 -5.57
C MET A 1 -22.49 11.44 -4.87
N ARG A 2 -22.23 12.08 -3.73
CA ARG A 2 -20.91 12.08 -3.07
C ARG A 2 -20.40 10.67 -2.70
N ILE A 3 -21.29 9.77 -2.29
CA ILE A 3 -20.96 8.35 -2.02
C ILE A 3 -20.33 7.68 -3.26
N MET A 4 -20.94 7.86 -4.44
CA MET A 4 -20.41 7.28 -5.68
C MET A 4 -19.05 7.87 -6.07
N GLU A 5 -18.80 9.14 -5.77
CA GLU A 5 -17.48 9.76 -6.00
C GLU A 5 -16.41 9.17 -5.09
N ILE A 6 -16.76 8.90 -3.82
CA ILE A 6 -15.87 8.25 -2.87
C ILE A 6 -15.58 6.81 -3.30
N GLU A 7 -16.59 6.06 -3.76
CA GLU A 7 -16.41 4.71 -4.30
C GLU A 7 -15.47 4.68 -5.49
N LYS A 8 -15.62 5.61 -6.44
CA LYS A 8 -14.70 5.75 -7.57
C LYS A 8 -13.28 6.05 -7.12
N LYS A 9 -13.10 6.91 -6.10
CA LYS A 9 -11.77 7.22 -5.54
C LYS A 9 -11.14 6.03 -4.83
N LEU A 10 -11.91 5.30 -4.02
CA LEU A 10 -11.44 4.07 -3.38
C LEU A 10 -11.00 3.05 -4.42
N HIS A 11 -11.84 2.81 -5.43
CA HIS A 11 -11.51 1.90 -6.52
C HIS A 11 -10.27 2.36 -7.29
N SER A 12 -10.13 3.65 -7.56
CA SER A 12 -8.93 4.19 -8.22
C SER A 12 -7.66 3.96 -7.40
N ILE A 13 -7.72 4.07 -6.07
CA ILE A 13 -6.58 3.83 -5.19
C ILE A 13 -6.23 2.34 -5.13
N GLU A 14 -7.24 1.47 -5.01
CA GLU A 14 -7.05 0.01 -5.01
C GLU A 14 -6.50 -0.53 -6.35
N ASN A 15 -6.76 0.17 -7.45
CA ASN A 15 -6.25 -0.12 -8.78
C ASN A 15 -4.99 0.67 -9.16
N ASP A 16 -4.47 1.52 -8.28
CA ASP A 16 -3.23 2.26 -8.54
C ASP A 16 -2.09 1.25 -8.74
N PRO A 17 -1.46 1.20 -9.94
CA PRO A 17 -0.38 0.25 -10.22
C PRO A 17 0.78 0.39 -9.24
N LYS A 18 1.11 1.62 -8.84
CA LYS A 18 2.18 1.91 -7.89
C LYS A 18 1.84 1.30 -6.53
N PHE A 19 0.61 1.48 -6.07
CA PHE A 19 0.17 0.93 -4.78
C PHE A 19 0.21 -0.60 -4.77
N ARG A 20 -0.24 -1.24 -5.85
CA ARG A 20 -0.19 -2.71 -5.99
C ARG A 20 1.23 -3.23 -5.96
N GLU A 21 2.09 -2.63 -6.77
CA GLU A 21 3.50 -3.03 -6.85
C GLU A 21 4.23 -2.80 -5.51
N MET A 22 3.93 -1.71 -4.80
CA MET A 22 4.47 -1.51 -3.45
C MET A 22 4.06 -2.61 -2.47
N LYS A 23 2.81 -3.07 -2.51
CA LYS A 23 2.35 -4.17 -1.66
C LYS A 23 3.01 -5.51 -2.03
N ASP A 24 3.14 -5.79 -3.31
CA ASP A 24 3.78 -7.03 -3.80
C ASP A 24 5.27 -7.05 -3.47
N ASN A 25 5.94 -5.91 -3.60
CA ASN A 25 7.34 -5.75 -3.23
C ASN A 25 7.56 -5.90 -1.72
N LEU A 26 6.72 -5.26 -0.90
CA LEU A 26 6.75 -5.41 0.55
C LEU A 26 6.56 -6.88 0.96
N LYS A 27 5.57 -7.57 0.37
CA LYS A 27 5.34 -9.00 0.60
C LYS A 27 6.56 -9.85 0.24
N THR A 28 7.25 -9.51 -0.84
CA THR A 28 8.49 -10.19 -1.28
C THR A 28 9.63 -9.98 -0.27
N LEU A 29 9.78 -8.76 0.24
CA LEU A 29 10.79 -8.43 1.24
C LEU A 29 10.52 -9.11 2.60
N GLU A 30 9.27 -9.15 3.03
CA GLU A 30 8.87 -9.81 4.29
C GLU A 30 8.80 -11.35 4.17
N SER A 31 8.76 -11.89 2.96
CA SER A 31 8.72 -13.33 2.76
C SER A 31 10.05 -13.98 3.16
N ASN A 32 9.97 -14.95 4.07
CA ASN A 32 11.06 -15.84 4.44
C ASN A 32 11.29 -16.89 3.33
N VAL A 33 11.84 -16.45 2.19
CA VAL A 33 12.19 -17.36 1.11
C VAL A 33 13.45 -18.15 1.47
N ILE A 34 13.34 -19.48 1.44
CA ILE A 34 14.48 -20.38 1.55
C ILE A 34 15.17 -20.41 0.17
N GLY A 35 16.36 -19.79 0.07
CA GLY A 35 17.09 -19.75 -1.20
C GLY A 35 18.07 -18.58 -1.30
N SER A 36 17.85 -17.69 -2.27
CA SER A 36 18.76 -16.59 -2.59
C SER A 36 19.07 -15.72 -1.38
N ARG A 37 20.36 -15.50 -1.13
CA ARG A 37 20.84 -14.59 -0.08
C ARG A 37 20.64 -13.12 -0.41
N HIS A 38 20.32 -12.79 -1.66
CA HIS A 38 20.07 -11.43 -2.13
C HIS A 38 18.69 -11.29 -2.77
N VAL A 39 18.12 -10.10 -2.70
CA VAL A 39 16.87 -9.70 -3.34
C VAL A 39 17.14 -8.48 -4.20
N ARG A 40 16.63 -8.49 -5.43
CA ARG A 40 16.65 -7.33 -6.32
C ARG A 40 15.23 -6.79 -6.46
N ILE A 41 15.02 -5.52 -6.11
CA ILE A 41 13.69 -4.93 -6.03
C ILE A 41 13.75 -3.41 -6.25
N GLY A 42 12.66 -2.82 -6.75
CA GLY A 42 12.54 -1.37 -6.87
C GLY A 42 12.56 -0.66 -5.51
N THR A 43 12.77 0.65 -5.48
CA THR A 43 12.62 1.45 -4.26
C THR A 43 11.19 2.02 -4.14
N PRO A 44 10.67 2.26 -2.93
CA PRO A 44 9.33 2.81 -2.77
C PRO A 44 9.20 4.23 -3.35
N GLU A 45 10.30 4.97 -3.44
CA GLU A 45 10.36 6.28 -4.08
C GLU A 45 10.30 6.16 -5.61
N ASN A 46 11.02 5.17 -6.18
CA ASN A 46 11.09 4.90 -7.60
C ASN A 46 11.16 3.40 -7.90
N LEU A 47 10.04 2.83 -8.35
CA LEU A 47 9.91 1.40 -8.62
C LEU A 47 10.75 0.94 -9.81
N ASP A 48 11.09 1.83 -10.75
CA ASP A 48 11.99 1.53 -11.87
C ASP A 48 13.45 1.43 -11.42
N GLN A 49 13.80 2.03 -10.28
CA GLN A 49 15.15 2.02 -9.73
C GLN A 49 15.37 0.77 -8.89
N MET A 50 15.95 -0.25 -9.51
CA MET A 50 16.26 -1.52 -8.85
C MET A 50 17.48 -1.40 -7.93
N VAL A 51 17.35 -1.90 -6.71
CA VAL A 51 18.45 -2.11 -5.76
C VAL A 51 18.61 -3.59 -5.46
N GLU A 52 19.84 -4.03 -5.20
CA GLU A 52 20.14 -5.39 -4.76
C GLU A 52 20.60 -5.35 -3.29
N LEU A 53 19.94 -6.13 -2.44
CA LEU A 53 20.16 -6.14 -0.99
C LEU A 53 20.33 -7.55 -0.48
N ARG A 54 21.15 -7.73 0.55
CA ARG A 54 21.27 -9.00 1.25
C ARG A 54 20.05 -9.22 2.13
N ARG A 55 19.52 -10.44 2.15
CA ARG A 55 18.44 -10.83 3.07
C ARG A 55 18.90 -10.75 4.53
N ASN A 56 18.00 -10.34 5.41
CA ASN A 56 18.24 -10.16 6.86
C ASN A 56 19.38 -9.18 7.15
N SER A 57 19.53 -8.16 6.29
CA SER A 57 20.47 -7.05 6.51
C SER A 57 19.74 -5.82 7.02
N GLU A 58 20.45 -4.94 7.71
CA GLU A 58 19.90 -3.67 8.20
C GLU A 58 19.41 -2.79 7.03
N GLU A 59 20.05 -2.88 5.87
CA GLU A 59 19.62 -2.18 4.67
C GLU A 59 18.27 -2.72 4.15
N MET A 60 18.04 -4.03 4.24
CA MET A 60 16.75 -4.64 3.90
C MET A 60 15.66 -4.21 4.88
N ASP A 61 15.93 -4.23 6.18
CA ASP A 61 14.98 -3.79 7.21
C ASP A 61 14.61 -2.31 7.04
N SER A 62 15.60 -1.47 6.72
CA SER A 62 15.41 -0.07 6.40
C SER A 62 14.55 0.11 5.13
N LEU A 63 14.75 -0.72 4.11
CA LEU A 63 13.91 -0.70 2.90
C LEU A 63 12.48 -1.15 3.20
N ILE A 64 12.29 -2.19 4.01
CA ILE A 64 10.98 -2.67 4.46
C ILE A 64 10.23 -1.55 5.17
N GLN A 65 10.90 -0.82 6.08
CA GLN A 65 10.26 0.29 6.78
C GLN A 65 9.79 1.39 5.82
N ARG A 66 10.60 1.77 4.84
CA ARG A 66 10.20 2.75 3.82
C ARG A 66 9.00 2.29 2.98
N TYR A 67 8.93 1.00 2.65
CA TYR A 67 7.75 0.43 2.01
C TYR A 67 6.51 0.48 2.90
N LYS A 68 6.64 0.19 4.20
CA LYS A 68 5.55 0.28 5.18
C LYS A 68 5.02 1.71 5.27
N ASP A 69 5.90 2.69 5.41
CA ASP A 69 5.52 4.11 5.46
C ASP A 69 4.83 4.56 4.15
N GLY A 70 5.30 4.05 3.01
CA GLY A 70 4.68 4.28 1.71
C GLY A 70 3.26 3.72 1.65
N VAL A 71 3.07 2.45 2.00
CA VAL A 71 1.77 1.75 2.02
C VAL A 71 0.81 2.37 3.02
N GLU A 72 1.30 2.79 4.19
CA GLU A 72 0.50 3.41 5.24
C GLU A 72 -0.17 4.71 4.75
N LYS A 73 0.53 5.53 3.95
CA LYS A 73 -0.07 6.74 3.36
C LYS A 73 -1.30 6.44 2.51
N TYR A 74 -1.26 5.34 1.74
CA TYR A 74 -2.42 4.90 0.97
C TYR A 74 -3.52 4.37 1.89
N GLN A 75 -3.16 3.59 2.92
CA GLN A 75 -4.13 3.04 3.87
C GLN A 75 -4.86 4.15 4.64
N ILE A 76 -4.15 5.16 5.13
CA ILE A 76 -4.75 6.33 5.79
C ILE A 76 -5.78 7.00 4.87
N ARG A 77 -5.46 7.15 3.58
CA ARG A 77 -6.36 7.75 2.60
C ARG A 77 -7.59 6.89 2.34
N ILE A 78 -7.42 5.58 2.24
CA ILE A 78 -8.52 4.60 2.12
C ILE A 78 -9.43 4.68 3.34
N ASP A 79 -8.87 4.73 4.55
CA ASP A 79 -9.61 4.77 5.80
C ASP A 79 -10.42 6.06 5.94
N GLN A 80 -9.83 7.21 5.58
CA GLN A 80 -10.53 8.50 5.57
C GLN A 80 -11.73 8.48 4.61
N LEU A 81 -11.53 8.02 3.38
CA LEU A 81 -12.61 7.89 2.39
C LEU A 81 -13.68 6.92 2.85
N SER A 82 -13.29 5.79 3.45
CA SER A 82 -14.23 4.79 3.97
C SER A 82 -15.07 5.34 5.13
N LYS A 83 -14.45 6.10 6.05
CA LYS A 83 -15.17 6.79 7.14
C LYS A 83 -16.14 7.85 6.61
N GLU A 84 -15.71 8.65 5.64
CA GLU A 84 -16.58 9.64 4.98
C GLU A 84 -17.79 8.96 4.32
N LYS A 85 -17.57 7.86 3.59
CA LYS A 85 -18.63 7.06 2.97
C LYS A 85 -19.61 6.53 4.02
N GLN A 86 -19.12 5.92 5.09
CA GLN A 86 -19.95 5.37 6.16
C GLN A 86 -20.80 6.44 6.84
N GLN A 87 -20.22 7.63 7.09
CA GLN A 87 -20.95 8.75 7.67
C GLN A 87 -22.07 9.23 6.76
N LEU A 88 -21.80 9.42 5.46
CA LEU A 88 -22.80 9.81 4.48
C LEU A 88 -23.91 8.74 4.32
N GLN A 89 -23.56 7.47 4.41
CA GLN A 89 -24.54 6.38 4.38
C GLN A 89 -25.47 6.41 5.59
N LYS A 90 -24.94 6.69 6.80
CA LYS A 90 -25.76 6.84 8.00
C LYS A 90 -26.72 8.04 7.92
N GLU A 91 -26.26 9.14 7.34
CA GLU A 91 -27.09 10.34 7.14
C GLU A 91 -28.21 10.13 6.12
N LEU A 92 -27.94 9.39 5.05
CA LEU A 92 -28.91 9.12 3.99
C LEU A 92 -29.86 7.95 4.31
N PHE A 93 -29.38 6.97 5.08
CA PHE A 93 -30.12 5.78 5.47
C PHE A 93 -30.02 5.57 7.00
N PRO A 94 -30.63 6.46 7.80
CA PRO A 94 -30.67 6.27 9.25
C PRO A 94 -31.45 5.00 9.54
N ILE A 95 -30.79 4.03 10.17
CA ILE A 95 -31.44 2.81 10.66
C ILE A 95 -32.48 3.26 11.69
N ARG A 96 -33.76 3.06 11.39
CA ARG A 96 -34.87 3.25 12.33
C ARG A 96 -35.03 2.04 13.23
#